data_AF-A0A3D3JI30-F1
#
_entry.id   AF-A0A3D3JI30-F1
#
_cell.length_a   1.000
_cell.length_b   1.000
_cell.length_c   1.000
_cell.angle_alpha   90.00
_cell.angle_beta   90.00
_cell.angle_gamma   90.00
#
_symmetry.space_group_name_H-M   'P 1'
#
loop_
_entity.id
_entity.type
_entity.pdbx_description
1 polymer ?
#
loop_
_entity_poly.entity_id
_entity_poly.type
_entity_poly.pdbx_seq_one_letter_code
_entity_poly.pdbx_strand_id
1 'polypeptide(L)'
;MVYMGGFDTHVQQQNDDLTGLHPFLLNALSTGIGQFMQDALAQGFADRVVGMTVSEFGRRPYENGSRGTDHGTSSIQFVFGNGVNAGVFGQSPDLTNFDSNGDLVYQYDYRTVYADILENWFGGSPDETKSVFDLSPNENILPLGVIKKTVSSVDAYEGRVPVHVRLAPNPVTDVAWIEWSQTTPAMAKVDIYDGTGRFVERVWHGAVDPGSVRLPISVTASGSYLCAITVNGARTVVPFTVIK
;
A
#
# COMPACT_ATOMS: atom_id res chain seq x y z
N MET A 1 20.08 -0.27 2.00
CA MET A 1 19.54 -0.65 0.67
C MET A 1 20.62 -1.45 -0.05
N VAL A 2 20.27 -2.56 -0.69
CA VAL A 2 21.19 -3.32 -1.55
C VAL A 2 20.92 -2.90 -2.99
N TYR A 3 21.96 -2.65 -3.77
CA TYR A 3 21.84 -2.17 -5.15
C TYR A 3 22.36 -3.20 -6.15
N MET A 4 21.66 -3.35 -7.27
CA MET A 4 22.05 -4.19 -8.40
C MET A 4 21.79 -3.40 -9.69
N GLY A 5 22.87 -3.09 -10.42
CA GLY A 5 22.80 -2.35 -11.68
C GLY A 5 22.64 -3.25 -12.90
N GLY A 6 22.70 -2.65 -14.10
CA GLY A 6 22.66 -3.36 -15.38
C GLY A 6 21.26 -3.47 -16.00
N PHE A 7 20.22 -2.99 -15.31
CA PHE A 7 18.83 -3.07 -15.78
C PHE A 7 18.48 -2.04 -16.83
N ASP A 8 19.30 -1.01 -17.07
CA ASP A 8 19.05 0.05 -18.06
C ASP A 8 19.44 -0.36 -19.50
N THR A 9 18.82 -1.43 -19.98
CA THR A 9 19.02 -1.97 -21.33
C THR A 9 17.89 -1.54 -22.26
N HIS A 10 18.17 -1.25 -23.53
CA HIS A 10 17.16 -0.84 -24.52
C HIS A 10 17.20 -1.63 -25.83
N VAL A 11 18.21 -2.49 -25.98
CA VAL A 11 18.51 -3.20 -27.22
C VAL A 11 18.76 -4.66 -26.86
N GLN A 12 18.17 -5.57 -27.63
CA GLN A 12 18.36 -7.02 -27.51
C GLN A 12 18.35 -7.50 -26.05
N GLN A 13 17.28 -7.16 -25.32
CA GLN A 13 17.21 -7.44 -23.88
C GLN A 13 17.20 -8.94 -23.58
N GLN A 14 16.65 -9.73 -24.52
CA GLN A 14 16.63 -11.18 -24.48
C GLN A 14 16.77 -11.77 -25.89
N ASN A 15 17.19 -13.04 -25.94
CA ASN A 15 17.11 -13.91 -27.10
C ASN A 15 15.77 -14.66 -27.10
N ASP A 16 15.45 -15.34 -28.20
CA ASP A 16 14.16 -16.03 -28.38
C ASP A 16 13.98 -17.23 -27.42
N ASP A 17 15.07 -17.73 -26.83
CA ASP A 17 15.10 -18.81 -25.84
C ASP A 17 15.07 -18.30 -24.38
N LEU A 18 14.68 -17.04 -24.16
CA LEU A 18 14.64 -16.37 -22.86
C LEU A 18 16.01 -16.26 -22.17
N THR A 19 17.10 -16.31 -22.93
CA THR A 19 18.45 -16.01 -22.45
C THR A 19 18.83 -14.55 -22.77
N GLY A 20 19.97 -14.09 -22.28
CA GLY A 20 20.47 -12.72 -22.50
C GLY A 20 20.63 -11.94 -21.20
N LEU A 21 21.00 -10.67 -21.33
CA LEU A 21 21.37 -9.86 -20.17
C LEU A 21 20.18 -9.62 -19.22
N HIS A 22 19.01 -9.24 -19.73
CA HIS A 22 17.88 -8.93 -18.86
C HIS A 22 17.35 -10.17 -18.11
N PRO A 23 17.12 -11.34 -18.78
CA PRO A 23 16.79 -12.58 -18.07
C PRO A 23 17.86 -13.02 -17.06
N PHE A 24 19.15 -12.86 -17.39
CA PHE A 24 20.24 -13.16 -16.46
C PHE A 24 20.16 -12.31 -15.19
N LEU A 25 19.92 -10.99 -15.33
CA LEU A 25 19.80 -10.07 -14.18
C LEU A 25 18.57 -10.40 -13.32
N LEU A 26 17.42 -10.69 -13.94
CA LEU A 26 16.22 -11.12 -13.22
C LEU A 26 16.45 -12.44 -12.47
N ASN A 27 17.13 -13.40 -13.09
CA ASN A 27 17.48 -14.66 -12.46
C ASN A 27 18.41 -14.46 -11.26
N ALA A 28 19.45 -13.64 -11.40
CA ALA A 28 20.37 -13.31 -10.31
C ALA A 28 19.66 -12.60 -9.14
N LEU A 29 18.76 -11.66 -9.42
CA LEU A 29 17.93 -11.01 -8.41
C LEU A 29 17.05 -12.05 -7.66
N SER A 30 16.33 -12.88 -8.41
CA SER A 30 15.44 -13.89 -7.83
C SER A 30 16.19 -14.93 -6.99
N THR A 31 17.37 -15.36 -7.46
CA THR A 31 18.22 -16.32 -6.76
C THR A 31 18.79 -15.71 -5.47
N GLY A 32 19.28 -14.47 -5.53
CA GLY A 32 19.80 -13.77 -4.35
C GLY A 32 18.73 -13.58 -3.27
N ILE A 33 17.52 -13.15 -3.65
CA ILE A 33 16.39 -13.04 -2.71
C ILE A 33 16.03 -14.41 -2.13
N GLY A 34 15.92 -15.43 -2.99
CA GLY A 34 15.57 -16.80 -2.57
C GLY A 34 16.56 -17.39 -1.57
N GLN A 35 17.87 -17.28 -1.85
CA GLN A 35 18.93 -17.75 -0.97
C GLN A 35 18.94 -17.01 0.36
N PHE A 36 18.82 -15.68 0.34
CA PHE A 36 18.74 -14.88 1.57
C PHE A 36 17.55 -15.31 2.46
N MET A 37 16.38 -15.52 1.87
CA MET A 37 15.20 -15.96 2.63
C MET A 37 15.33 -17.39 3.15
N GLN A 38 15.95 -18.30 2.38
CA GLN A 38 16.26 -19.66 2.84
C GLN A 38 17.21 -19.65 4.05
N ASP A 39 18.25 -18.83 4.00
CA ASP A 39 19.18 -18.65 5.12
C ASP A 39 18.48 -18.06 6.35
N ALA A 40 17.62 -17.06 6.15
CA ALA A 40 16.84 -16.45 7.22
C ALA A 40 15.90 -17.45 7.91
N LEU A 41 15.30 -18.37 7.15
CA LEU A 41 14.49 -19.46 7.67
C LEU A 41 15.36 -20.46 8.44
N ALA A 42 16.46 -20.92 7.85
CA ALA A 42 17.37 -21.89 8.45
C ALA A 42 17.98 -21.40 9.77
N GLN A 43 18.24 -20.10 9.87
CA GLN A 43 18.80 -19.45 11.06
C GLN A 43 17.72 -18.91 12.03
N GLY A 44 16.44 -19.11 11.73
CA GLY A 44 15.33 -18.79 12.65
C GLY A 44 15.05 -17.29 12.82
N PHE A 45 15.38 -16.45 11.83
CA PHE A 45 15.12 -15.01 11.88
C PHE A 45 14.19 -14.47 10.78
N ALA A 46 13.62 -15.34 9.95
CA ALA A 46 12.72 -14.94 8.87
C ALA A 46 11.51 -14.08 9.31
N ASP A 47 10.99 -14.28 10.53
CA ASP A 47 9.90 -13.45 11.07
C ASP A 47 10.31 -12.00 11.37
N ARG A 48 11.60 -11.70 11.36
CA ARG A 48 12.17 -10.36 11.58
C ARG A 48 12.58 -9.68 10.27
N VAL A 49 12.18 -10.23 9.12
CA VAL A 49 12.61 -9.75 7.81
C VAL A 49 11.39 -9.55 6.90
N VAL A 50 11.33 -8.34 6.33
CA VAL A 50 10.52 -7.99 5.17
C VAL A 50 11.44 -7.29 4.18
N GLY A 51 11.32 -7.65 2.90
CA GLY A 51 12.02 -6.99 1.80
C GLY A 51 11.04 -6.55 0.72
N MET A 52 11.45 -5.54 -0.05
CA MET A 52 10.74 -5.11 -1.26
C MET A 52 11.73 -4.78 -2.37
N THR A 53 11.34 -5.00 -3.62
CA THR A 53 12.08 -4.51 -4.78
C THR A 53 11.73 -3.04 -5.06
N VAL A 54 12.68 -2.29 -5.61
CA VAL A 54 12.49 -0.91 -6.03
C VAL A 54 13.17 -0.72 -7.37
N SER A 55 12.54 0.00 -8.28
CA SER A 55 13.08 0.40 -9.57
C SER A 55 12.78 1.88 -9.80
N GLU A 56 13.70 2.60 -10.42
CA GLU A 56 13.52 4.02 -10.77
C GLU A 56 12.59 4.19 -11.99
N PHE A 57 12.46 3.15 -12.80
CA PHE A 57 11.60 3.12 -13.99
C PHE A 57 10.90 1.78 -14.15
N GLY A 58 9.73 1.83 -14.79
CA GLY A 58 9.06 0.69 -15.38
C GLY A 58 9.47 0.47 -16.83
N ARG A 59 8.82 -0.49 -17.50
CA ARG A 59 9.04 -0.76 -18.93
C ARG A 59 7.77 -0.52 -19.72
N ARG A 60 7.92 -0.03 -20.95
CA ARG A 60 6.80 0.02 -21.89
C ARG A 60 6.29 -1.38 -22.22
N PRO A 61 4.98 -1.54 -22.46
CA PRO A 61 4.37 -2.85 -22.69
C PRO A 61 4.76 -3.48 -24.03
N TYR A 62 5.22 -2.67 -25.00
CA TYR A 62 5.56 -3.14 -26.34
C TYR A 62 7.05 -3.02 -26.62
N GLU A 63 7.54 -3.95 -27.45
CA GLU A 63 8.91 -3.94 -27.96
C GLU A 63 9.18 -2.68 -28.81
N ASN A 64 10.37 -2.11 -28.65
CA ASN A 64 10.90 -1.06 -29.53
C ASN A 64 11.56 -1.67 -30.79
N GLY A 65 12.00 -0.83 -31.72
CA GLY A 65 12.61 -1.30 -32.99
C GLY A 65 13.95 -2.06 -32.85
N SER A 66 14.44 -2.28 -31.63
CA SER A 66 15.77 -2.82 -31.33
C SER A 66 15.73 -4.12 -30.53
N ARG A 67 14.59 -4.84 -30.51
CA ARG A 67 14.39 -6.05 -29.69
C ARG A 67 14.57 -5.78 -28.19
N GLY A 68 14.09 -4.63 -27.73
CA GLY A 68 14.10 -4.21 -26.34
C GLY A 68 12.84 -3.42 -25.99
N THR A 69 12.86 -2.72 -24.86
CA THR A 69 11.75 -1.87 -24.40
C THR A 69 12.30 -0.54 -23.92
N ASP A 70 11.50 0.51 -24.05
CA ASP A 70 11.85 1.82 -23.48
C ASP A 70 11.38 1.93 -22.03
N HIS A 71 11.82 3.00 -21.35
CA HIS A 71 11.34 3.31 -20.00
C HIS A 71 9.84 3.61 -20.04
N GLY A 72 9.14 3.13 -19.01
CA GLY A 72 7.75 3.45 -18.74
C GLY A 72 7.55 3.82 -17.28
N THR A 73 6.34 4.26 -16.93
CA THR A 73 6.01 4.78 -15.60
C THR A 73 5.46 3.72 -14.64
N SER A 74 5.08 2.54 -15.14
CA SER A 74 4.48 1.45 -14.36
C SER A 74 5.36 0.21 -14.31
N SER A 75 5.43 -0.44 -13.15
CA SER A 75 6.22 -1.65 -12.92
C SER A 75 5.51 -2.64 -11.99
N ILE A 76 6.07 -3.85 -11.88
CA ILE A 76 5.69 -4.83 -10.87
C ILE A 76 6.64 -4.70 -9.69
N GLN A 77 6.09 -4.49 -8.50
CA GLN A 77 6.85 -4.49 -7.25
C GLN A 77 6.66 -5.80 -6.50
N PHE A 78 7.76 -6.41 -6.05
CA PHE A 78 7.71 -7.59 -5.19
C PHE A 78 7.93 -7.17 -3.74
N VAL A 79 7.10 -7.68 -2.84
CA VAL A 79 7.29 -7.59 -1.38
C VAL A 79 7.30 -9.02 -0.84
N PHE A 80 8.26 -9.34 0.03
CA PHE A 80 8.50 -10.71 0.48
C PHE A 80 8.92 -10.77 1.97
N GLY A 81 8.61 -11.88 2.63
CA GLY A 81 8.87 -12.10 4.06
C GLY A 81 7.68 -12.75 4.77
N ASN A 82 7.88 -13.29 5.97
CA ASN A 82 6.80 -13.96 6.72
C ASN A 82 5.69 -12.98 7.16
N GLY A 83 6.07 -11.71 7.38
CA GLY A 83 5.17 -10.59 7.68
C GLY A 83 4.38 -10.05 6.49
N VAL A 84 4.45 -10.67 5.31
CA VAL A 84 3.73 -10.21 4.11
C VAL A 84 2.44 -11.00 3.90
N ASN A 85 1.36 -10.31 3.53
CA ASN A 85 0.13 -10.91 3.03
C ASN A 85 0.39 -11.43 1.61
N ALA A 86 0.39 -12.76 1.46
CA ALA A 86 0.64 -13.38 0.17
C ALA A 86 -0.52 -13.12 -0.81
N GLY A 87 -0.18 -12.84 -2.06
CA GLY A 87 -1.15 -12.64 -3.13
C GLY A 87 -0.66 -11.65 -4.19
N VAL A 88 -1.51 -11.43 -5.19
CA VAL A 88 -1.32 -10.36 -6.18
C VAL A 88 -2.24 -9.21 -5.78
N PHE A 89 -1.66 -8.04 -5.58
CA PHE A 89 -2.41 -6.81 -5.37
C PHE A 89 -2.61 -6.12 -6.73
N GLY A 90 -3.86 -5.97 -7.14
CA GLY A 90 -4.24 -5.42 -8.45
C GLY A 90 -4.69 -6.49 -9.43
N GLN A 91 -4.90 -6.06 -10.66
CA GLN A 91 -5.37 -6.87 -11.78
C GLN A 91 -4.32 -6.90 -12.90
N SER A 92 -4.55 -7.72 -13.92
CA SER A 92 -3.74 -7.65 -15.14
C SER A 92 -3.79 -6.24 -15.74
N PRO A 93 -2.66 -5.73 -16.27
CA PRO A 93 -2.62 -4.41 -16.87
C PRO A 93 -3.52 -4.33 -18.11
N ASP A 94 -4.19 -3.19 -18.30
CA ASP A 94 -4.95 -2.91 -19.50
C ASP A 94 -4.00 -2.50 -20.63
N LEU A 95 -3.79 -3.39 -21.60
CA LEU A 95 -2.93 -3.16 -22.76
C LEU A 95 -3.65 -2.40 -23.89
N THR A 96 -4.81 -1.81 -23.61
CA THR A 96 -5.58 -1.00 -24.57
C THR A 96 -5.80 0.44 -24.10
N ASN A 97 -5.42 0.75 -22.86
CA ASN A 97 -5.56 2.06 -22.24
C ASN A 97 -4.21 2.56 -21.73
N PHE A 98 -3.65 3.55 -22.44
CA PHE A 98 -2.38 4.17 -22.11
C PHE A 98 -2.57 5.64 -21.77
N ASP A 99 -1.64 6.20 -21.00
CA ASP A 99 -1.59 7.64 -20.77
C ASP A 99 -1.18 8.42 -22.04
N SER A 100 -1.11 9.74 -21.94
CA SER A 100 -0.73 10.61 -23.06
C SER A 100 0.68 10.37 -23.58
N ASN A 101 1.55 9.71 -22.81
CA ASN A 101 2.92 9.37 -23.17
C ASN A 101 3.03 7.97 -23.79
N GLY A 102 1.93 7.20 -23.81
CA GLY A 102 1.90 5.82 -24.27
C GLY A 102 2.35 4.81 -23.21
N ASP A 103 2.41 5.21 -21.94
CA ASP A 103 2.77 4.34 -20.83
C ASP A 103 1.52 3.69 -20.20
N LEU A 104 1.72 2.53 -19.57
CA LEU A 104 0.67 1.87 -18.80
C LEU A 104 0.23 2.75 -17.62
N VAL A 105 -1.09 2.90 -17.45
CA VAL A 105 -1.66 3.55 -16.27
C VAL A 105 -1.51 2.62 -15.07
N TYR A 106 -0.84 3.10 -14.01
CA TYR A 106 -0.69 2.31 -12.78
C TYR A 106 -2.03 2.16 -12.05
N GLN A 107 -2.22 1.02 -11.37
CA GLN A 107 -3.42 0.77 -10.57
C GLN A 107 -3.27 1.29 -9.14
N TYR A 108 -2.06 1.22 -8.59
CA TYR A 108 -1.73 1.72 -7.26
C TYR A 108 -0.51 2.61 -7.34
N ASP A 109 -0.58 3.69 -6.59
CA ASP A 109 0.59 4.52 -6.34
C ASP A 109 1.59 3.73 -5.48
N TYR A 110 2.85 3.68 -5.88
CA TYR A 110 3.89 2.92 -5.17
C TYR A 110 4.03 3.35 -3.70
N ARG A 111 3.70 4.60 -3.37
CA ARG A 111 3.78 5.14 -2.01
C ARG A 111 2.83 4.41 -1.05
N THR A 112 1.78 3.77 -1.55
CA THR A 112 0.87 2.94 -0.72
C THR A 112 1.57 1.71 -0.13
N VAL A 113 2.50 1.10 -0.88
CA VAL A 113 3.31 -0.04 -0.40
C VAL A 113 4.34 0.42 0.61
N TYR A 114 4.93 1.59 0.41
CA TYR A 114 5.86 2.18 1.38
C TYR A 114 5.14 2.62 2.65
N ALA A 115 3.91 3.15 2.54
CA ALA A 115 3.08 3.46 3.71
C ALA A 115 2.76 2.21 4.52
N ASP A 116 2.55 1.05 3.89
CA ASP A 116 2.45 -0.23 4.58
C ASP A 116 3.71 -0.56 5.38
N ILE A 117 4.90 -0.41 4.79
CA ILE A 117 6.17 -0.66 5.50
C ILE A 117 6.32 0.32 6.68
N LEU A 118 6.07 1.61 6.46
CA LEU A 118 6.21 2.62 7.50
C LEU A 118 5.22 2.39 8.66
N GLU A 119 3.94 2.17 8.35
CA GLU A 119 2.90 2.09 9.38
C GLU A 119 2.78 0.70 10.02
N ASN A 120 2.89 -0.37 9.23
CA ASN A 120 2.60 -1.72 9.69
C ASN A 120 3.84 -2.54 10.01
N TRP A 121 5.02 -2.20 9.47
CA TRP A 121 6.28 -2.86 9.81
C TRP A 121 7.10 -2.04 10.83
N PHE A 122 7.20 -0.73 10.64
CA PHE A 122 7.95 0.15 11.55
C PHE A 122 7.12 0.82 12.65
N GLY A 123 5.79 0.68 12.63
CA GLY A 123 4.90 1.26 13.67
C GLY A 123 4.71 2.77 13.55
N GLY A 124 5.05 3.35 12.40
CA GLY A 124 4.83 4.76 12.11
C GLY A 124 3.34 5.12 12.11
N SER A 125 3.04 6.35 12.49
CA SER A 125 1.71 6.93 12.40
C SER A 125 1.44 7.47 10.98
N PRO A 126 0.16 7.64 10.59
CA PRO A 126 -0.21 8.31 9.34
C PRO A 126 0.43 9.69 9.14
N ASP A 127 0.62 10.45 10.22
CA ASP A 127 1.22 11.78 10.16
C ASP A 127 2.74 11.71 9.92
N GLU A 128 3.42 10.70 10.48
CA GLU A 128 4.83 10.43 10.19
C GLU A 128 5.01 9.99 8.73
N THR A 129 4.15 9.09 8.22
CA THR A 129 4.13 8.72 6.79
C THR A 129 3.94 9.94 5.90
N LYS A 130 3.00 10.83 6.25
CA LYS A 130 2.75 12.08 5.53
C LYS A 130 4.00 12.97 5.48
N SER A 131 4.71 13.08 6.60
CA SER A 131 5.97 13.84 6.71
C SER A 131 7.08 13.25 5.84
N VAL A 132 7.23 11.92 5.82
CA VAL A 132 8.23 11.23 4.99
C VAL A 132 8.05 11.52 3.50
N PHE A 133 6.81 11.62 3.03
CA PHE A 133 6.48 11.91 1.63
C PHE A 133 6.28 13.38 1.30
N ASP A 134 6.46 14.29 2.27
CA ASP A 134 6.21 15.73 2.13
C ASP A 134 4.82 16.03 1.51
N LEU A 135 3.79 15.31 1.96
CA LEU A 135 2.45 15.45 1.39
C LEU A 135 1.79 16.74 1.84
N SER A 136 1.01 17.34 0.93
CA SER A 136 0.24 18.54 1.24
C SER A 136 -0.76 18.29 2.38
N PRO A 137 -1.20 19.32 3.14
CA PRO A 137 -2.13 19.15 4.26
C PRO A 137 -3.41 18.35 3.95
N ASN A 138 -3.88 18.42 2.70
CA ASN A 138 -5.10 17.75 2.23
C ASN A 138 -4.83 16.45 1.45
N GLU A 139 -3.62 15.92 1.51
CA GLU A 139 -3.27 14.61 0.97
C GLU A 139 -3.03 13.61 2.09
N ASN A 140 -3.52 12.38 1.89
CA ASN A 140 -3.22 11.24 2.74
C ASN A 140 -3.01 10.00 1.86
N ILE A 141 -2.15 9.11 2.33
CA ILE A 141 -1.90 7.83 1.67
C ILE A 141 -2.49 6.73 2.54
N LEU A 142 -3.24 5.84 1.91
CA LEU A 142 -3.75 4.64 2.53
C LEU A 142 -2.76 3.49 2.28
N PRO A 143 -2.28 2.79 3.32
CA PRO A 143 -1.57 1.53 3.14
C PRO A 143 -2.38 0.56 2.30
N LEU A 144 -1.73 -0.16 1.38
CA LEU A 144 -2.35 -1.09 0.45
C LEU A 144 -2.81 -2.40 1.13
N GLY A 145 -2.30 -2.70 2.33
CA GLY A 145 -2.56 -3.93 3.08
C GLY A 145 -1.57 -5.06 2.79
N VAL A 146 -0.38 -4.74 2.26
CA VAL A 146 0.65 -5.74 1.90
C VAL A 146 1.28 -6.36 3.15
N ILE A 147 1.36 -5.62 4.26
CA ILE A 147 2.02 -6.07 5.48
C ILE A 147 0.98 -6.56 6.51
N LYS A 148 1.25 -7.74 7.08
CA LYS A 148 0.54 -8.26 8.25
C LYS A 148 0.91 -7.39 9.44
N LYS A 149 0.01 -6.48 9.82
CA LYS A 149 0.20 -5.64 11.01
C LYS A 149 0.35 -6.52 12.25
N THR A 150 1.44 -6.30 12.99
CA THR A 150 1.61 -6.81 14.34
C THR A 150 1.58 -5.64 15.32
N VAL A 151 1.00 -5.86 16.49
CA VAL A 151 1.02 -4.85 17.57
C VAL A 151 2.21 -5.18 18.45
N SER A 152 3.18 -4.25 18.55
CA SER A 152 4.28 -4.42 19.49
C SER A 152 3.83 -4.14 20.93
N SER A 153 4.60 -4.59 21.92
CA SER A 153 4.35 -4.22 23.32
C SER A 153 4.50 -2.71 23.56
N VAL A 154 5.33 -2.04 22.77
CA VAL A 154 5.51 -0.57 22.81
C VAL A 154 4.26 0.12 22.28
N ASP A 155 3.72 -0.32 21.14
CA ASP A 155 2.47 0.22 20.59
C ASP A 155 1.31 0.05 21.58
N ALA A 156 1.23 -1.11 22.22
CA ALA A 156 0.22 -1.37 23.24
C ALA A 156 0.38 -0.43 24.45
N TYR A 157 1.61 -0.18 24.89
CA TYR A 157 1.91 0.75 25.99
C TYR A 157 1.60 2.20 25.64
N GLU A 158 1.92 2.63 24.42
CA GLU A 158 1.59 3.97 23.92
C GLU A 158 0.11 4.14 23.58
N GLY A 159 -0.69 3.06 23.63
CA GLY A 159 -2.11 3.07 23.27
C GLY A 159 -2.36 3.18 21.76
N ARG A 160 -1.37 2.84 20.92
CA ARG A 160 -1.50 2.73 19.45
C ARG A 160 -2.13 1.40 19.06
N VAL A 161 -3.29 1.10 19.63
CA VAL A 161 -4.01 -0.16 19.39
C VAL A 161 -5.16 0.08 18.41
N PRO A 162 -5.29 -0.71 17.33
CA PRO A 162 -6.45 -0.62 16.45
C PRO A 162 -7.76 -0.79 17.22
N VAL A 163 -8.71 0.12 16.98
CA VAL A 163 -10.05 0.02 17.56
C VAL A 163 -10.94 -0.84 16.68
N HIS A 164 -11.91 -1.53 17.29
CA HIS A 164 -12.98 -2.16 16.54
C HIS A 164 -13.91 -1.08 15.98
N VAL A 165 -14.18 -1.16 14.69
CA VAL A 165 -14.99 -0.19 13.96
C VAL A 165 -16.18 -0.90 13.33
N ARG A 166 -17.36 -0.29 13.48
CA ARG A 166 -18.58 -0.66 12.77
C ARG A 166 -19.03 0.53 11.93
N LEU A 167 -19.43 0.27 10.69
CA LEU A 167 -20.03 1.25 9.80
C LEU A 167 -21.36 0.70 9.30
N ALA A 168 -22.47 1.36 9.64
CA ALA A 168 -23.81 0.89 9.31
C ALA A 168 -24.83 2.04 9.10
N PRO A 169 -25.84 1.87 8.23
CA PRO A 169 -26.07 0.72 7.36
C PRO A 169 -24.99 0.61 6.26
N ASN A 170 -24.79 -0.59 5.73
CA ASN A 170 -23.93 -0.84 4.58
C ASN A 170 -24.63 -1.90 3.71
N PRO A 171 -25.09 -1.58 2.48
CA PRO A 171 -24.88 -0.32 1.75
C PRO A 171 -25.56 0.92 2.37
N VAL A 172 -24.98 2.10 2.11
CA VAL A 172 -25.43 3.43 2.55
C VAL A 172 -26.32 4.04 1.47
N THR A 173 -27.53 4.46 1.82
CA THR A 173 -28.44 5.17 0.89
C THR A 173 -28.51 6.67 1.15
N ASP A 174 -28.37 7.09 2.40
CA ASP A 174 -28.39 8.51 2.80
C ASP A 174 -27.22 8.82 3.73
N VAL A 175 -27.29 8.32 4.97
CA VAL A 175 -26.25 8.48 6.01
C VAL A 175 -25.89 7.13 6.59
N ALA A 176 -24.58 6.88 6.74
CA ALA A 176 -24.04 5.82 7.58
C ALA A 176 -23.56 6.37 8.91
N TRP A 177 -23.48 5.49 9.90
CA TRP A 177 -22.93 5.80 11.21
C TRP A 177 -21.67 4.97 11.40
N ILE A 178 -20.57 5.66 11.66
CA ILE A 178 -19.34 5.02 12.11
C ILE A 178 -19.31 5.01 13.63
N GLU A 179 -19.03 3.83 14.18
CA GLU A 179 -19.06 3.54 15.59
C GLU A 179 -17.75 2.86 16.00
N TRP A 180 -17.12 3.36 17.06
CA TRP A 180 -15.98 2.70 17.70
C TRP A 180 -15.99 2.98 19.20
N SER A 181 -15.18 2.24 19.94
CA SER A 181 -14.96 2.47 21.37
C SER A 181 -13.48 2.53 21.67
N GLN A 182 -13.10 3.39 22.60
CA GLN A 182 -11.72 3.53 23.09
C GLN A 182 -11.70 3.66 24.62
N THR A 183 -10.61 3.19 25.24
CA THR A 183 -10.45 3.17 26.71
C THR A 183 -9.58 4.31 27.23
N THR A 184 -8.86 5.00 26.35
CA THR A 184 -7.97 6.11 26.67
C THR A 184 -8.38 7.36 25.91
N PRO A 185 -8.17 8.57 26.47
CA PRO A 185 -8.31 9.80 25.71
C PRO A 185 -7.32 9.81 24.55
N ALA A 186 -7.77 10.17 23.34
CA ALA A 186 -6.91 10.20 22.17
C ALA A 186 -7.41 11.20 21.12
N MET A 187 -6.48 11.71 20.31
CA MET A 187 -6.84 12.34 19.05
C MET A 187 -7.31 11.26 18.07
N ALA A 188 -8.50 11.46 17.49
CA ALA A 188 -9.01 10.60 16.44
C ALA A 188 -9.25 11.39 15.14
N LYS A 189 -9.06 10.70 14.02
CA LYS A 189 -9.30 11.20 12.66
C LYS A 189 -10.16 10.19 11.91
N VAL A 190 -11.12 10.67 11.15
CA VAL A 190 -11.96 9.85 10.27
C VAL A 190 -11.82 10.36 8.85
N ASP A 191 -11.20 9.55 8.01
CA ASP A 191 -10.88 9.86 6.62
C ASP A 191 -11.62 8.89 5.69
N ILE A 192 -12.07 9.40 4.54
CA ILE A 192 -12.72 8.62 3.48
C ILE A 192 -11.79 8.55 2.27
N TYR A 193 -11.69 7.36 1.71
CA TYR A 193 -10.98 7.06 0.49
C TYR A 193 -11.92 6.39 -0.49
N ASP A 194 -11.67 6.53 -1.79
CA ASP A 194 -12.41 5.79 -2.81
C ASP A 194 -12.00 4.30 -2.84
N GLY A 195 -12.65 3.51 -3.69
CA GLY A 195 -12.35 2.09 -3.85
C GLY A 195 -10.95 1.77 -4.37
N THR A 196 -10.20 2.76 -4.86
CA THR A 196 -8.79 2.64 -5.27
C THR A 196 -7.81 3.04 -4.15
N GLY A 197 -8.33 3.53 -3.01
CA GLY A 197 -7.52 4.01 -1.89
C GLY A 197 -7.06 5.45 -2.03
N ARG A 198 -7.61 6.23 -2.99
CA ARG A 198 -7.32 7.66 -3.11
C ARG A 198 -8.10 8.44 -2.06
N PHE A 199 -7.44 9.38 -1.39
CA PHE A 199 -8.08 10.24 -0.39
C PHE A 199 -9.19 11.10 -1.01
N VAL A 200 -10.37 11.08 -0.39
CA VAL A 200 -11.55 11.85 -0.78
C VAL A 200 -11.69 13.04 0.14
N GLU A 201 -11.86 12.79 1.44
CA GLU A 201 -12.05 13.83 2.43
C GLU A 201 -11.75 13.37 3.86
N ARG A 202 -11.58 14.35 4.75
CA ARG A 202 -11.56 14.15 6.20
C ARG A 202 -12.91 14.55 6.75
N VAL A 203 -13.66 13.56 7.26
CA VAL A 203 -15.00 13.80 7.81
C VAL A 203 -14.91 14.33 9.24
N TRP A 204 -13.89 13.93 9.99
CA TRP A 204 -13.76 14.35 11.38
C TRP A 204 -12.31 14.35 11.90
N HIS A 205 -12.02 15.27 12.81
CA HIS A 205 -10.78 15.31 13.58
C HIS A 205 -10.99 16.02 14.92
N GLY A 206 -10.58 15.40 16.02
CA GLY A 206 -10.68 15.98 17.34
C GLY A 206 -10.22 15.06 18.45
N ALA A 207 -10.20 15.60 19.68
CA ALA A 207 -9.97 14.82 20.88
C ALA A 207 -11.24 14.03 21.23
N VAL A 208 -11.03 12.79 21.69
CA VAL A 208 -12.08 11.86 22.09
C VAL A 208 -11.75 11.32 23.47
N ASP A 209 -12.71 11.39 24.38
CA ASP A 209 -12.61 10.79 25.71
C ASP A 209 -12.93 9.28 25.68
N PRO A 210 -12.53 8.52 26.73
CA PRO A 210 -12.90 7.11 26.86
C PRO A 210 -14.42 6.90 26.74
N GLY A 211 -14.82 5.92 25.93
CA GLY A 211 -16.22 5.60 25.68
C GLY A 211 -16.50 5.19 24.24
N SER A 212 -17.79 5.07 23.94
CA SER A 212 -18.27 4.82 22.59
C SER A 212 -18.51 6.13 21.84
N VAL A 213 -17.99 6.21 20.63
CA VAL A 213 -18.18 7.33 19.73
C VAL A 213 -19.05 6.89 18.57
N ARG A 214 -19.91 7.80 18.11
CA ARG A 214 -20.75 7.61 16.94
C ARG A 214 -20.79 8.89 16.12
N LEU A 215 -20.39 8.82 14.85
CA LEU A 215 -20.36 9.96 13.93
C LEU A 215 -21.11 9.62 12.63
N PRO A 216 -21.80 10.60 12.02
CA PRO A 216 -22.41 10.42 10.72
C PRO A 216 -21.35 10.48 9.60
N ILE A 217 -21.50 9.62 8.60
CA ILE A 217 -20.75 9.61 7.35
C ILE A 217 -21.74 9.75 6.21
N SER A 218 -21.51 10.74 5.34
CA SER A 218 -22.30 10.92 4.12
C SER A 218 -21.36 11.16 2.95
N VAL A 219 -21.42 10.31 1.94
CA VAL A 219 -20.72 10.53 0.67
C VAL A 219 -21.77 10.81 -0.40
N THR A 220 -21.44 11.70 -1.34
CA THR A 220 -22.42 12.23 -2.31
C THR A 220 -22.64 11.32 -3.50
N ALA A 221 -21.64 10.55 -3.92
CA ALA A 221 -21.69 9.69 -5.10
C ALA A 221 -21.85 8.21 -4.73
N SER A 222 -22.56 7.46 -5.58
CA SER A 222 -22.62 6.00 -5.50
C SER A 222 -21.25 5.39 -5.80
N GLY A 223 -20.87 4.33 -5.08
CA GLY A 223 -19.58 3.68 -5.28
C GLY A 223 -19.10 2.87 -4.06
N SER A 224 -17.93 2.25 -4.22
CA SER A 224 -17.21 1.60 -3.12
C SER A 224 -16.21 2.56 -2.51
N TYR A 225 -16.14 2.56 -1.18
CA TYR A 225 -15.29 3.46 -0.40
C TYR A 225 -14.62 2.70 0.74
N LEU A 226 -13.55 3.29 1.25
CA LEU A 226 -12.84 2.86 2.45
C LEU A 226 -12.92 3.98 3.48
N CYS A 227 -13.36 3.66 4.69
CA CYS A 227 -13.30 4.58 5.81
C CYS A 227 -12.15 4.18 6.74
N ALA A 228 -11.22 5.11 6.96
CA ALA A 228 -10.12 4.92 7.89
C ALA A 228 -10.36 5.73 9.16
N ILE A 229 -10.35 5.05 10.30
CA ILE A 229 -10.25 5.69 11.61
C ILE A 229 -8.82 5.57 12.08
N THR A 230 -8.21 6.70 12.44
CA THR A 230 -6.93 6.72 13.15
C THR A 230 -7.19 7.14 14.58
N VAL A 231 -6.88 6.28 15.55
CA VAL A 231 -6.92 6.62 16.99
C VAL A 231 -5.50 6.53 17.51
N ASN A 232 -4.96 7.64 18.03
CA ASN A 232 -3.62 7.70 18.60
C ASN A 232 -2.54 7.10 17.67
N GLY A 233 -2.57 7.47 16.39
CA GLY A 233 -1.65 6.95 15.36
C GLY A 233 -1.97 5.54 14.84
N ALA A 234 -2.83 4.76 15.49
CA ALA A 234 -3.25 3.46 14.99
C ALA A 234 -4.44 3.57 14.04
N ARG A 235 -4.23 3.14 12.79
CA ARG A 235 -5.26 3.12 11.75
C ARG A 235 -6.03 1.78 11.73
N THR A 236 -7.36 1.86 11.65
CA THR A 236 -8.29 0.79 11.29
C THR A 236 -9.06 1.21 10.03
N VAL A 237 -9.18 0.32 9.04
CA VAL A 237 -9.87 0.60 7.78
C VAL A 237 -11.06 -0.33 7.62
N VAL A 238 -12.23 0.22 7.26
CA VAL A 238 -13.45 -0.55 6.97
C VAL A 238 -14.02 -0.19 5.60
N PRO A 239 -14.36 -1.17 4.75
CA PRO A 239 -15.01 -0.89 3.47
C PRO A 239 -16.50 -0.61 3.65
N PHE A 240 -17.04 0.25 2.80
CA PHE A 240 -18.48 0.47 2.68
C PHE A 240 -18.89 0.83 1.26
N THR A 241 -20.17 0.67 0.96
CA THR A 241 -20.74 0.94 -0.37
C THR A 241 -21.85 1.97 -0.26
N VAL A 242 -21.92 2.91 -1.20
CA VAL A 242 -22.97 3.92 -1.29
C VAL A 242 -23.83 3.66 -2.52
N ILE A 243 -25.15 3.69 -2.34
CA ILE A 243 -26.16 3.48 -3.39
C ILE A 243 -27.18 4.62 -3.30
N LYS A 244 -27.08 5.59 -4.21
CA LYS A 244 -28.05 6.68 -4.39
C LYS A 244 -28.94 6.45 -5.61
#